data_AF-A0A4R5UPB1-F1
#
_entry.id   AF-A0A4R5UPB1-F1
#
_cell.length_a   1.000
_cell.length_b   1.000
_cell.length_c   1.000
_cell.angle_alpha   90.00
_cell.angle_beta   90.00
_cell.angle_gamma   90.00
#
_symmetry.space_group_name_H-M   'P 1'
#
loop_
_entity.id
_entity.type
_entity.pdbx_description
1 polymer ?
#
loop_
_entity_poly.entity_id
_entity_poly.type
_entity_poly.pdbx_seq_one_letter_code
_entity_poly.pdbx_strand_id
1 'polypeptide(L)'
;MKPYYWESHHGNFGDDLNLWLWDFLLPGFRDVHPDVLLVGVGTVLNPVLLPADQKKLVIGSGYGYGSPPDITKPDWDVRCVRGPLTAEKLGLPRDKAATDPAVLIADMPEFKGLPKIHKKTFIPHWESAEFGMWASVCEPAGLTYLDPRGEAKAVIRHIAQSELIVAESMHGAILADAFRVPWIAVSTSRAINNFKWNDWAASVGATYTPRYVPVSTRAEAVAKKARFWGFSFEGQHGGGSSAPASEAGDTMTRKAPPQAGLRGMAKQVLAAPSILALWQASRAEPQLSPQGKLEESKQRFRAVLDEVRRDYF
;
A
#
# COMPACT_ATOMS: atom_id res chain seq x y z
N MET A 1 -1.24 -4.43 -25.29
CA MET A 1 -0.33 -4.59 -24.14
C MET A 1 -1.08 -5.19 -22.98
N LYS A 2 -0.38 -5.93 -22.11
CA LYS A 2 -0.96 -6.54 -20.92
C LYS A 2 -0.38 -5.89 -19.67
N PRO A 3 -1.18 -5.25 -18.80
CA PRO A 3 -0.65 -4.70 -17.57
C PRO A 3 -0.28 -5.82 -16.60
N TYR A 4 0.92 -5.75 -16.04
CA TYR A 4 1.29 -6.56 -14.88
C TYR A 4 0.57 -6.02 -13.64
N TYR A 5 0.01 -6.91 -12.84
CA TYR A 5 -0.45 -6.60 -11.49
C TYR A 5 -0.11 -7.75 -10.57
N TRP A 6 0.19 -7.42 -9.31
CA TRP A 6 0.40 -8.42 -8.27
C TRP A 6 -0.95 -8.72 -7.61
N GLU A 7 -1.39 -9.97 -7.68
CA GLU A 7 -2.68 -10.38 -7.13
C GLU A 7 -2.53 -10.75 -5.65
N SER A 8 -3.14 -9.94 -4.78
CA SER A 8 -3.30 -10.25 -3.37
C SER A 8 -4.47 -11.21 -3.18
N HIS A 9 -4.27 -12.30 -2.41
CA HIS A 9 -5.36 -13.23 -2.04
C HIS A 9 -6.56 -12.55 -1.39
N HIS A 10 -6.34 -11.41 -0.73
CA HIS A 10 -7.35 -10.66 0.00
C HIS A 10 -7.63 -9.29 -0.60
N GLY A 11 -7.12 -9.00 -1.80
CA GLY A 11 -7.21 -7.68 -2.45
C GLY A 11 -6.17 -6.68 -1.93
N ASN A 12 -5.85 -5.68 -2.75
CA ASN A 12 -5.03 -4.53 -2.39
C ASN A 12 -5.28 -3.42 -3.41
N PHE A 13 -6.09 -2.43 -3.03
CA PHE A 13 -6.57 -1.41 -3.97
C PHE A 13 -5.48 -0.71 -4.76
N GLY A 14 -4.27 -0.62 -4.19
CA GLY A 14 -3.12 0.03 -4.81
C GLY A 14 -2.49 -0.77 -5.94
N ASP A 15 -2.40 -2.09 -5.80
CA ASP A 15 -1.87 -2.95 -6.89
C ASP A 15 -2.95 -3.22 -7.95
N ASP A 16 -4.22 -3.27 -7.51
CA ASP A 16 -5.40 -3.41 -8.37
C ASP A 16 -5.59 -2.23 -9.35
N LEU A 17 -4.90 -1.10 -9.13
CA LEU A 17 -4.91 0.05 -10.04
C LEU A 17 -4.49 -0.34 -11.46
N ASN A 18 -3.55 -1.28 -11.62
CA ASN A 18 -3.10 -1.72 -12.94
C ASN A 18 -4.22 -2.39 -13.77
N LEU A 19 -5.33 -2.82 -13.15
CA LEU A 19 -6.46 -3.43 -13.84
C LEU A 19 -7.25 -2.43 -14.69
N TRP A 20 -7.23 -1.13 -14.35
CA TRP A 20 -8.09 -0.12 -14.98
C TRP A 20 -7.45 1.26 -15.19
N LEU A 21 -6.41 1.62 -14.44
CA LEU A 21 -5.79 2.95 -14.54
C LEU A 21 -5.24 3.24 -15.94
N TRP A 22 -4.66 2.22 -16.58
CA TRP A 22 -4.05 2.34 -17.90
C TRP A 22 -5.06 2.59 -19.01
N ASP A 23 -6.33 2.19 -18.84
CA ASP A 23 -7.39 2.53 -19.80
C ASP A 23 -7.66 4.04 -19.83
N PHE A 24 -7.42 4.75 -18.71
CA PHE A 24 -7.47 6.20 -18.63
C PHE A 24 -6.16 6.87 -19.09
N LEU A 25 -5.00 6.35 -18.65
CA LEU A 25 -3.71 6.97 -18.95
C LEU A 25 -3.24 6.74 -20.40
N LEU A 26 -3.53 5.58 -20.98
CA LEU A 26 -3.17 5.20 -22.34
C LEU A 26 -4.38 4.50 -23.02
N PRO A 27 -5.44 5.24 -23.40
CA PRO A 27 -6.62 4.65 -24.02
C PRO A 27 -6.27 3.81 -25.25
N GLY A 28 -6.79 2.58 -25.33
CA GLY A 28 -6.51 1.64 -26.43
C GLY A 28 -5.21 0.81 -26.27
N PHE A 29 -4.44 0.99 -25.19
CA PHE A 29 -3.15 0.28 -25.02
C PHE A 29 -3.26 -1.25 -25.06
N ARG A 30 -4.44 -1.80 -24.76
CA ARG A 30 -4.67 -3.25 -24.75
C ARG A 30 -4.52 -3.87 -26.13
N ASP A 31 -4.88 -3.13 -27.19
CA ASP A 31 -5.02 -3.66 -28.55
C ASP A 31 -3.76 -3.51 -29.42
N VAL A 32 -2.78 -2.70 -29.02
CA VAL A 32 -1.61 -2.37 -29.87
C VAL A 32 -0.53 -3.46 -29.89
N HIS A 33 -0.03 -3.85 -28.72
CA HIS A 33 1.09 -4.80 -28.59
C HIS A 33 0.78 -5.89 -27.56
N PRO A 34 0.10 -6.99 -27.92
CA PRO A 34 -0.38 -8.00 -26.96
C PRO A 34 0.76 -8.75 -26.24
N ASP A 35 1.95 -8.78 -26.83
CA ASP A 35 3.13 -9.46 -26.28
C ASP A 35 3.95 -8.59 -25.31
N VAL A 36 3.67 -7.29 -25.25
CA VAL A 36 4.36 -6.36 -24.34
C VAL A 36 3.64 -6.34 -23.00
N LEU A 37 4.40 -6.63 -21.94
CA LEU A 37 4.00 -6.48 -20.55
C LEU A 37 4.22 -5.04 -20.11
N LEU A 38 3.15 -4.34 -19.77
CA LEU A 38 3.21 -3.01 -19.18
C LEU A 38 3.46 -3.15 -17.68
N VAL A 39 4.59 -2.64 -17.20
CA VAL A 39 5.01 -2.69 -15.80
C VAL A 39 4.83 -1.31 -15.18
N GLY A 40 3.70 -1.16 -14.49
CA GLY A 40 3.12 0.11 -14.09
C GLY A 40 3.19 0.40 -12.59
N VAL A 41 2.02 0.56 -11.96
CA VAL A 41 1.91 0.85 -10.52
C VAL A 41 2.51 -0.29 -9.70
N GLY A 42 3.21 0.05 -8.61
CA GLY A 42 3.66 -0.91 -7.61
C GLY A 42 5.18 -1.02 -7.44
N THR A 43 5.58 -1.95 -6.56
CA THR A 43 7.00 -2.24 -6.26
C THR A 43 7.40 -3.56 -6.91
N VAL A 44 7.22 -3.65 -8.23
CA VAL A 44 7.24 -4.91 -8.98
C VAL A 44 8.48 -5.07 -9.87
N LEU A 45 9.45 -4.14 -9.82
CA LEU A 45 10.74 -4.29 -10.49
C LEU A 45 11.60 -5.32 -9.76
N ASN A 46 11.25 -6.59 -9.97
CA ASN A 46 11.89 -7.76 -9.36
C ASN A 46 11.88 -8.92 -10.39
N PRO A 47 13.03 -9.55 -10.67
CA PRO A 47 13.13 -10.67 -11.61
C PRO A 47 12.23 -11.87 -11.30
N VAL A 48 11.90 -12.09 -10.03
CA VAL A 48 11.04 -13.21 -9.62
C VAL A 48 9.58 -12.99 -10.02
N LEU A 49 9.18 -11.72 -10.18
CA LEU A 49 7.81 -11.33 -10.49
C LEU A 49 7.54 -11.22 -11.99
N LEU A 50 8.58 -10.94 -12.78
CA LEU A 50 8.45 -10.56 -14.18
C LEU A 50 9.02 -11.67 -15.08
N PRO A 51 8.27 -12.15 -16.09
CA PRO A 51 8.72 -13.23 -16.96
C PRO A 51 9.97 -12.84 -17.75
N ALA A 52 10.96 -13.73 -17.81
CA ALA A 52 12.24 -13.44 -18.48
C ALA A 52 12.06 -13.18 -19.99
N ASP A 53 11.28 -14.00 -20.68
CA ASP A 53 11.21 -14.03 -22.15
C ASP A 53 10.09 -13.18 -22.76
N GLN A 54 9.74 -12.06 -22.10
CA GLN A 54 8.68 -11.16 -22.55
C GLN A 54 9.16 -9.72 -22.60
N LYS A 55 8.78 -8.95 -23.63
CA LYS A 55 9.07 -7.51 -23.68
C LYS A 55 8.35 -6.78 -22.55
N LYS A 56 9.07 -5.91 -21.85
CA LYS A 56 8.58 -5.15 -20.69
C LYS A 56 8.68 -3.66 -20.99
N LEU A 57 7.56 -2.97 -20.89
CA LEU A 57 7.49 -1.52 -20.94
C LEU A 57 7.28 -1.00 -19.52
N VAL A 58 8.31 -0.41 -18.92
CA VAL A 58 8.28 0.12 -17.55
C VAL A 58 7.90 1.60 -17.57
N ILE A 59 6.81 1.93 -16.88
CA ILE A 59 6.30 3.29 -16.74
C ILE A 59 5.88 3.52 -15.28
N GLY A 60 6.77 4.10 -14.48
CA GLY A 60 6.46 4.54 -13.11
C GLY A 60 6.54 3.47 -12.03
N SER A 61 6.91 2.23 -12.37
CA SER A 61 7.13 1.18 -11.37
C SER A 61 8.37 1.45 -10.51
N GLY A 62 8.38 0.92 -9.29
CA GLY A 62 9.49 1.04 -8.35
C GLY A 62 10.18 -0.28 -8.03
N TYR A 63 11.41 -0.19 -7.53
CA TYR A 63 12.13 -1.27 -6.86
C TYR A 63 11.91 -1.21 -5.34
N GLY A 64 12.15 -2.34 -4.66
CA GLY A 64 12.16 -2.37 -3.20
C GLY A 64 12.52 -3.71 -2.57
N TYR A 65 12.42 -4.83 -3.29
CA TYR A 65 12.63 -6.16 -2.72
C TYR A 65 13.61 -6.98 -3.57
N GLY A 66 14.41 -7.82 -2.91
CA GLY A 66 15.32 -8.75 -3.58
C GLY A 66 16.42 -8.06 -4.40
N SER A 67 16.88 -8.71 -5.46
CA SER A 67 17.84 -8.13 -6.40
C SER A 67 17.12 -7.34 -7.50
N PRO A 68 17.66 -6.19 -7.95
CA PRO A 68 17.09 -5.47 -9.07
C PRO A 68 17.16 -6.31 -10.36
N PRO A 69 16.23 -6.12 -11.31
CA PRO A 69 16.34 -6.71 -12.63
C PRO A 69 17.50 -6.12 -13.44
N ASP A 70 18.06 -6.95 -14.31
CA ASP A 70 18.99 -6.51 -15.34
C ASP A 70 18.20 -5.90 -16.50
N ILE A 71 18.06 -4.58 -16.45
CA ILE A 71 17.33 -3.78 -17.43
C ILE A 71 18.16 -3.43 -18.68
N THR A 72 19.41 -3.89 -18.77
CA THR A 72 20.28 -3.63 -19.94
C THR A 72 19.95 -4.53 -21.12
N LYS A 73 19.15 -5.57 -20.88
CA LYS A 73 18.70 -6.51 -21.89
C LYS A 73 17.69 -5.86 -22.85
N PRO A 74 17.67 -6.29 -24.13
CA PRO A 74 16.84 -5.67 -25.17
C PRO A 74 15.33 -5.86 -24.99
N ASP A 75 14.91 -6.74 -24.08
CA ASP A 75 13.50 -6.96 -23.72
C ASP A 75 12.97 -5.90 -22.73
N TRP A 76 13.79 -4.97 -22.26
CA TRP A 76 13.38 -3.89 -21.37
C TRP A 76 13.35 -2.54 -22.08
N ASP A 77 12.17 -1.94 -22.13
CA ASP A 77 11.99 -0.51 -22.42
C ASP A 77 11.63 0.22 -21.13
N VAL A 78 12.58 0.94 -20.55
CA VAL A 78 12.37 1.72 -19.31
C VAL A 78 12.20 3.19 -19.62
N ARG A 79 10.94 3.64 -19.61
CA ARG A 79 10.58 5.03 -19.93
C ARG A 79 10.76 5.95 -18.74
N CYS A 80 10.23 5.54 -17.59
CA CYS A 80 10.48 6.18 -16.31
C CYS A 80 10.24 5.19 -15.15
N VAL A 81 10.77 5.53 -13.99
CA VAL A 81 10.56 4.78 -12.73
C VAL A 81 9.97 5.67 -11.66
N ARG A 82 9.45 5.04 -10.60
CA ARG A 82 8.71 5.71 -9.53
C ARG A 82 9.49 6.84 -8.86
N GLY A 83 10.79 6.68 -8.66
CA GLY A 83 11.56 7.65 -7.88
C GLY A 83 13.07 7.54 -8.08
N PRO A 84 13.81 8.50 -7.51
CA PRO A 84 15.25 8.62 -7.71
C PRO A 84 16.04 7.45 -7.12
N LEU A 85 15.57 6.82 -6.03
CA LEU A 85 16.28 5.70 -5.44
C LEU A 85 16.15 4.45 -6.31
N THR A 86 14.98 4.23 -6.92
CA THR A 86 14.80 3.19 -7.93
C THR A 86 15.68 3.47 -9.15
N ALA A 87 15.74 4.71 -9.63
CA ALA A 87 16.58 5.07 -10.78
C ALA A 87 18.06 4.77 -10.51
N GLU A 88 18.58 5.20 -9.36
CA GLU A 88 19.95 4.92 -8.91
C GLU A 88 20.20 3.41 -8.82
N LYS A 89 19.29 2.67 -8.20
CA LYS A 89 19.44 1.22 -8.02
C LYS A 89 19.50 0.44 -9.34
N LEU A 90 18.87 0.96 -10.40
CA LEU A 90 18.86 0.39 -11.73
C LEU A 90 19.95 0.96 -12.65
N GLY A 91 20.79 1.88 -12.17
CA GLY A 91 21.80 2.55 -12.99
C GLY A 91 21.21 3.49 -14.04
N LEU A 92 19.99 3.99 -13.82
CA LEU A 92 19.32 4.91 -14.72
C LEU A 92 19.69 6.37 -14.40
N PRO A 93 19.73 7.25 -15.42
CA PRO A 93 19.84 8.69 -15.19
C PRO A 93 18.72 9.22 -14.28
N ARG A 94 19.04 10.25 -13.49
CA ARG A 94 18.09 10.81 -12.51
C ARG A 94 16.82 11.37 -13.15
N ASP A 95 16.89 11.82 -14.40
CA ASP A 95 15.73 12.36 -15.12
C ASP A 95 14.67 11.29 -15.45
N LYS A 96 15.03 10.01 -15.44
CA LYS A 96 14.10 8.86 -15.53
C LYS A 96 13.25 8.67 -14.27
N ALA A 97 13.57 9.33 -13.15
CA ALA A 97 12.67 9.39 -12.01
C ALA A 97 11.51 10.35 -12.31
N ALA A 98 10.30 9.80 -12.37
CA ALA A 98 9.06 10.56 -12.55
C ALA A 98 8.27 10.61 -11.26
N THR A 99 7.36 9.66 -11.04
CA THR A 99 6.61 9.44 -9.80
C THR A 99 5.78 8.15 -9.95
N ASP A 100 4.98 7.80 -8.94
CA ASP A 100 4.04 6.70 -9.03
C ASP A 100 2.86 7.05 -9.96
N PRO A 101 2.43 6.18 -10.90
CA PRO A 101 1.32 6.50 -11.81
C PRO A 101 0.01 6.86 -11.10
N ALA A 102 -0.20 6.36 -9.87
CA ALA A 102 -1.41 6.62 -9.09
C ALA A 102 -1.63 8.12 -8.79
N VAL A 103 -0.60 8.98 -8.87
CA VAL A 103 -0.79 10.44 -8.67
C VAL A 103 -1.72 11.06 -9.71
N LEU A 104 -1.85 10.47 -10.89
CA LEU A 104 -2.70 10.97 -11.98
C LEU A 104 -4.18 10.60 -11.79
N ILE A 105 -4.51 9.72 -10.83
CA ILE A 105 -5.90 9.40 -10.46
C ILE A 105 -6.63 10.65 -9.99
N ALA A 106 -5.92 11.57 -9.32
CA ALA A 106 -6.49 12.84 -8.89
C ALA A 106 -6.97 13.73 -10.05
N ASP A 107 -6.57 13.42 -11.29
CA ASP A 107 -6.97 14.13 -12.50
C ASP A 107 -8.13 13.50 -13.26
N MET A 108 -8.63 12.35 -12.81
CA MET A 108 -9.81 11.71 -13.40
C MET A 108 -11.10 12.47 -13.04
N PRO A 109 -12.01 12.68 -14.02
CA PRO A 109 -13.25 13.43 -13.78
C PRO A 109 -14.11 12.90 -12.63
N GLU A 110 -14.18 11.58 -12.45
CA GLU A 110 -15.01 10.93 -11.42
C GLU A 110 -14.56 11.19 -9.97
N PHE A 111 -13.34 11.71 -9.77
CA PHE A 111 -12.79 12.05 -8.46
C PHE A 111 -12.63 13.57 -8.26
N LYS A 112 -13.04 14.40 -9.22
CA LYS A 112 -13.01 15.87 -9.07
C LYS A 112 -14.22 16.36 -8.25
N GLY A 113 -14.01 17.40 -7.44
CA GLY A 113 -15.08 18.13 -6.74
C GLY A 113 -15.78 17.34 -5.63
N LEU A 114 -15.18 16.26 -5.12
CA LEU A 114 -15.78 15.46 -4.05
C LEU A 114 -15.80 16.25 -2.72
N PRO A 115 -16.95 16.31 -2.01
CA PRO A 115 -17.05 17.01 -0.74
C PRO A 115 -16.29 16.25 0.36
N LYS A 116 -15.70 17.00 1.30
CA LYS A 116 -15.08 16.44 2.49
C LYS A 116 -16.15 15.99 3.48
N ILE A 117 -16.22 14.68 3.75
CA ILE A 117 -17.21 14.08 4.65
C ILE A 117 -16.57 13.24 5.76
N HIS A 118 -15.27 12.95 5.67
CA HIS A 118 -14.53 12.23 6.70
C HIS A 118 -13.49 13.15 7.36
N LYS A 119 -13.55 13.30 8.69
CA LYS A 119 -12.64 14.17 9.44
C LYS A 119 -11.20 13.65 9.46
N LYS A 120 -11.03 12.39 9.86
CA LYS A 120 -9.71 11.74 9.92
C LYS A 120 -9.89 10.28 9.61
N THR A 121 -9.13 9.76 8.66
CA THR A 121 -9.21 8.37 8.23
C THR A 121 -7.88 7.66 8.48
N PHE A 122 -7.93 6.46 9.04
CA PHE A 122 -6.77 5.56 9.09
C PHE A 122 -6.88 4.50 8.00
N ILE A 123 -5.81 4.34 7.22
CA ILE A 123 -5.66 3.29 6.22
C ILE A 123 -4.43 2.42 6.56
N PRO A 124 -4.62 1.19 7.08
CA PRO A 124 -3.53 0.28 7.37
C PRO A 124 -2.87 -0.27 6.09
N HIS A 125 -1.77 -0.99 6.24
CA HIS A 125 -1.28 -1.92 5.22
C HIS A 125 -2.25 -3.10 5.09
N TRP A 126 -2.31 -3.75 3.93
CA TRP A 126 -3.24 -4.87 3.70
C TRP A 126 -3.03 -6.02 4.69
N GLU A 127 -1.79 -6.37 5.02
CA GLU A 127 -1.49 -7.40 6.05
C GLU A 127 -1.99 -6.97 7.44
N SER A 128 -1.92 -5.67 7.75
CA SER A 128 -2.51 -5.15 9.00
C SER A 128 -4.02 -5.26 8.99
N ALA A 129 -4.67 -4.94 7.87
CA ALA A 129 -6.11 -5.09 7.72
C ALA A 129 -6.55 -6.56 7.84
N GLU A 130 -5.71 -7.49 7.41
CA GLU A 130 -5.98 -8.93 7.48
C GLU A 130 -5.90 -9.49 8.90
N PHE A 131 -4.82 -9.19 9.62
CA PHE A 131 -4.56 -9.82 10.93
C PHE A 131 -4.91 -8.93 12.13
N GLY A 132 -5.14 -7.64 11.90
CA GLY A 132 -5.41 -6.65 12.93
C GLY A 132 -6.90 -6.46 13.24
N MET A 133 -7.17 -5.77 14.35
CA MET A 133 -8.49 -5.36 14.80
C MET A 133 -8.70 -3.85 14.62
N TRP A 134 -8.22 -3.32 13.49
CA TRP A 134 -8.12 -1.88 13.27
C TRP A 134 -9.45 -1.14 13.27
N ALA A 135 -10.54 -1.78 12.82
CA ALA A 135 -11.88 -1.20 12.95
C ALA A 135 -12.23 -0.85 14.41
N SER A 136 -11.91 -1.74 15.36
CA SER A 136 -12.13 -1.53 16.80
C SER A 136 -11.11 -0.61 17.45
N VAL A 137 -9.97 -0.34 16.80
CA VAL A 137 -8.94 0.61 17.25
C VAL A 137 -9.28 2.03 16.80
N CYS A 138 -9.82 2.19 15.59
CA CYS A 138 -10.05 3.49 14.97
C CYS A 138 -11.14 4.30 15.68
N GLU A 139 -12.27 3.68 16.01
CA GLU A 139 -13.39 4.36 16.70
C GLU A 139 -12.93 5.07 17.99
N PRO A 140 -12.32 4.39 18.98
CA PRO A 140 -11.85 5.06 20.20
C PRO A 140 -10.67 6.02 19.96
N ALA A 141 -9.92 5.87 18.87
CA ALA A 141 -8.89 6.82 18.46
C ALA A 141 -9.48 8.09 17.78
N GLY A 142 -10.79 8.12 17.51
CA GLY A 142 -11.46 9.22 16.81
C GLY A 142 -11.17 9.23 15.30
N LEU A 143 -11.00 8.05 14.70
CA LEU A 143 -10.64 7.87 13.30
C LEU A 143 -11.68 7.00 12.58
N THR A 144 -11.92 7.29 11.31
CA THR A 144 -12.64 6.40 10.40
C THR A 144 -11.67 5.33 9.91
N TYR A 145 -12.02 4.05 10.08
CA TYR A 145 -11.27 2.94 9.49
C TYR A 145 -11.57 2.83 7.99
N LEU A 146 -10.53 2.72 7.16
CA LEU A 146 -10.65 2.45 5.73
C LEU A 146 -9.86 1.19 5.39
N ASP A 147 -10.54 0.14 4.94
CA ASP A 147 -9.90 -1.11 4.55
C ASP A 147 -9.24 -0.99 3.16
N PRO A 148 -7.91 -1.15 3.02
CA PRO A 148 -7.22 -1.10 1.73
C PRO A 148 -7.56 -2.29 0.81
N ARG A 149 -8.30 -3.28 1.29
CA ARG A 149 -8.73 -4.44 0.50
C ARG A 149 -10.11 -4.24 -0.15
N GLY A 150 -10.75 -3.10 0.11
CA GLY A 150 -12.03 -2.77 -0.49
C GLY A 150 -11.94 -2.49 -2.01
N GLU A 151 -13.09 -2.27 -2.63
CA GLU A 151 -13.17 -1.88 -4.05
C GLU A 151 -12.37 -0.61 -4.31
N ALA A 152 -11.51 -0.64 -5.34
CA ALA A 152 -10.48 0.38 -5.53
C ALA A 152 -11.03 1.80 -5.66
N LYS A 153 -12.07 2.00 -6.48
CA LYS A 153 -12.65 3.34 -6.68
C LYS A 153 -13.35 3.86 -5.42
N ALA A 154 -13.98 2.99 -4.64
CA ALA A 154 -14.57 3.34 -3.35
C ALA A 154 -13.50 3.78 -2.33
N VAL A 155 -12.39 3.05 -2.24
CA VAL A 155 -11.26 3.41 -1.36
C VAL A 155 -10.65 4.76 -1.78
N ILE A 156 -10.39 4.95 -3.08
CA ILE A 156 -9.88 6.22 -3.64
C ILE A 156 -10.83 7.38 -3.32
N ARG A 157 -12.14 7.19 -3.54
CA ARG A 157 -13.16 8.20 -3.23
C ARG A 157 -13.15 8.55 -1.75
N HIS A 158 -13.07 7.56 -0.85
CA HIS A 158 -12.97 7.80 0.60
C HIS A 158 -11.74 8.64 0.96
N ILE A 159 -10.58 8.34 0.36
CA ILE A 159 -9.35 9.13 0.54
C ILE A 159 -9.59 10.58 0.10
N ALA A 160 -10.10 10.78 -1.11
CA ALA A 160 -10.41 12.11 -1.65
C ALA A 160 -11.44 12.88 -0.81
N GLN A 161 -12.35 12.18 -0.13
CA GLN A 161 -13.37 12.75 0.75
C GLN A 161 -12.92 12.95 2.21
N SER A 162 -11.67 12.62 2.55
CA SER A 162 -11.11 12.83 3.88
C SER A 162 -10.42 14.19 4.02
N GLU A 163 -10.46 14.77 5.21
CA GLU A 163 -9.72 15.99 5.59
C GLU A 163 -8.29 15.69 6.04
N LEU A 164 -8.02 14.47 6.55
CA LEU A 164 -6.71 13.99 6.97
C LEU A 164 -6.62 12.47 6.80
N ILE A 165 -5.48 11.99 6.28
CA ILE A 165 -5.16 10.55 6.20
C ILE A 165 -4.03 10.20 7.16
N VAL A 166 -4.23 9.19 8.00
CA VAL A 166 -3.17 8.48 8.72
C VAL A 166 -2.89 7.19 7.95
N ALA A 167 -1.73 7.09 7.32
CA ALA A 167 -1.44 6.03 6.34
C ALA A 167 -0.32 5.11 6.81
N GLU A 168 -0.62 3.81 6.85
CA GLU A 168 0.38 2.75 6.76
C GLU A 168 0.45 2.18 5.32
N SER A 169 -0.64 2.29 4.56
CA SER A 169 -0.62 2.03 3.11
C SER A 169 0.09 3.14 2.35
N MET A 170 1.15 2.79 1.60
CA MET A 170 1.88 3.73 0.75
C MET A 170 0.98 4.34 -0.33
N HIS A 171 0.16 3.54 -1.02
CA HIS A 171 -0.80 4.06 -1.98
C HIS A 171 -1.87 4.96 -1.33
N GLY A 172 -2.18 4.72 -0.06
CA GLY A 172 -3.02 5.63 0.74
C GLY A 172 -2.40 7.02 0.84
N ALA A 173 -1.09 7.11 1.12
CA ALA A 173 -0.37 8.37 1.17
C ALA A 173 -0.15 9.00 -0.22
N ILE A 174 0.18 8.20 -1.25
CA ILE A 174 0.32 8.67 -2.63
C ILE A 174 -0.95 9.39 -3.09
N LEU A 175 -2.10 8.74 -2.90
CA LEU A 175 -3.39 9.32 -3.29
C LEU A 175 -3.77 10.51 -2.42
N ALA A 176 -3.56 10.43 -1.10
CA ALA A 176 -3.82 11.55 -0.21
C ALA A 176 -3.05 12.80 -0.68
N ASP A 177 -1.76 12.64 -0.94
CA ASP A 177 -0.89 13.71 -1.45
C ASP A 177 -1.36 14.24 -2.81
N ALA A 178 -1.75 13.35 -3.73
CA ALA A 178 -2.26 13.71 -5.05
C ALA A 178 -3.59 14.49 -5.01
N PHE A 179 -4.50 14.11 -4.11
CA PHE A 179 -5.76 14.81 -3.83
C PHE A 179 -5.59 16.04 -2.92
N ARG A 180 -4.35 16.36 -2.51
CA ARG A 180 -4.02 17.44 -1.56
C ARG A 180 -4.72 17.26 -0.22
N VAL A 181 -4.92 16.02 0.21
CA VAL A 181 -5.34 15.66 1.57
C VAL A 181 -4.09 15.52 2.43
N PRO A 182 -3.91 16.35 3.47
CA PRO A 182 -2.79 16.21 4.40
C PRO A 182 -2.72 14.79 4.92
N TRP A 183 -1.50 14.28 5.10
CA TRP A 183 -1.29 12.90 5.53
C TRP A 183 -0.18 12.75 6.55
N ILE A 184 -0.26 11.66 7.32
CA ILE A 184 0.72 11.29 8.36
C ILE A 184 1.07 9.83 8.14
N ALA A 185 2.37 9.54 7.96
CA ALA A 185 2.84 8.16 7.89
C ALA A 185 2.85 7.50 9.27
N VAL A 186 2.37 6.27 9.34
CA VAL A 186 2.56 5.38 10.49
C VAL A 186 3.10 4.04 10.04
N SER A 187 3.68 3.30 10.97
CA SER A 187 4.18 1.95 10.75
C SER A 187 3.90 1.07 11.95
N THR A 188 3.36 -0.12 11.71
CA THR A 188 3.13 -1.13 12.76
C THR A 188 4.22 -2.18 12.84
N SER A 189 5.13 -2.21 11.87
CA SER A 189 6.26 -3.14 11.87
C SER A 189 7.46 -2.60 11.10
N ARG A 190 8.65 -3.04 11.54
CA ARG A 190 9.91 -2.84 10.82
C ARG A 190 9.92 -3.50 9.43
N ALA A 191 8.99 -4.42 9.16
CA ALA A 191 8.81 -5.05 7.86
C ALA A 191 8.29 -4.09 6.78
N ILE A 192 7.75 -2.92 7.17
CA ILE A 192 7.38 -1.90 6.19
C ILE A 192 8.63 -1.40 5.49
N ASN A 193 8.64 -1.59 4.19
CA ASN A 193 9.79 -1.29 3.37
C ASN A 193 10.00 0.23 3.27
N ASN A 194 10.98 0.73 4.02
CA ASN A 194 11.33 2.15 4.04
C ASN A 194 11.91 2.61 2.69
N PHE A 195 12.50 1.72 1.88
CA PHE A 195 13.06 2.10 0.58
C PHE A 195 11.95 2.61 -0.34
N LYS A 196 10.87 1.85 -0.53
CA LYS A 196 9.78 2.24 -1.45
C LYS A 196 9.11 3.55 -1.03
N TRP A 197 8.95 3.77 0.27
CA TRP A 197 8.39 5.01 0.82
C TRP A 197 9.29 6.21 0.57
N ASN A 198 10.59 6.10 0.87
CA ASN A 198 11.54 7.17 0.62
C ASN A 198 11.72 7.45 -0.88
N ASP A 199 11.68 6.41 -1.71
CA ASP A 199 11.76 6.51 -3.17
C ASP A 199 10.60 7.33 -3.74
N TRP A 200 9.35 7.01 -3.36
CA TRP A 200 8.20 7.83 -3.75
C TRP A 200 8.26 9.23 -3.14
N ALA A 201 8.51 9.35 -1.83
CA ALA A 201 8.51 10.65 -1.15
C ALA A 201 9.52 11.62 -1.80
N ALA A 202 10.72 11.13 -2.14
CA ALA A 202 11.72 11.91 -2.86
C ALA A 202 11.28 12.31 -4.29
N SER A 203 10.44 11.52 -4.95
CA SER A 203 9.90 11.84 -6.29
C SER A 203 8.97 13.06 -6.30
N VAL A 204 8.30 13.35 -5.18
CA VAL A 204 7.37 14.48 -5.03
C VAL A 204 7.89 15.55 -4.07
N GLY A 205 9.09 15.38 -3.51
CA GLY A 205 9.65 16.32 -2.52
C GLY A 205 8.96 16.27 -1.15
N ALA A 206 8.32 15.15 -0.81
CA ALA A 206 7.80 14.87 0.53
C ALA A 206 8.87 14.19 1.40
N THR A 207 8.61 14.11 2.72
CA THR A 207 9.53 13.50 3.68
C THR A 207 8.87 12.30 4.34
N TYR A 208 9.51 11.13 4.34
CA TYR A 208 8.94 9.96 5.01
C TYR A 208 9.45 9.84 6.46
N THR A 209 8.61 10.22 7.42
CA THR A 209 8.88 10.15 8.87
C THR A 209 7.78 9.36 9.59
N PRO A 210 7.76 8.02 9.45
CA PRO A 210 6.69 7.20 10.01
C PRO A 210 6.70 7.22 11.54
N ARG A 211 5.52 7.35 12.13
CA ARG A 211 5.33 7.14 13.57
C ARG A 211 5.00 5.68 13.86
N TYR A 212 5.63 5.11 14.89
CA TYR A 212 5.36 3.74 15.27
C TYR A 212 4.00 3.62 15.96
N VAL A 213 3.18 2.66 15.53
CA VAL A 213 1.91 2.29 16.16
C VAL A 213 1.98 0.80 16.49
N PRO A 214 1.88 0.36 17.75
CA PRO A 214 1.91 -1.06 18.08
C PRO A 214 0.81 -1.84 17.35
N VAL A 215 1.13 -3.07 16.94
CA VAL A 215 0.15 -4.01 16.36
C VAL A 215 -1.04 -4.21 17.30
N SER A 216 -2.23 -4.31 16.71
CA SER A 216 -3.52 -4.37 17.41
C SER A 216 -3.85 -5.75 17.96
N THR A 217 -3.22 -6.81 17.44
CA THR A 217 -3.44 -8.20 17.88
C THR A 217 -2.15 -9.01 17.96
N ARG A 218 -2.21 -10.16 18.64
CA ARG A 218 -1.15 -11.18 18.60
C ARG A 218 -0.97 -11.80 17.21
N ALA A 219 -2.07 -12.03 16.47
CA ALA A 219 -2.01 -12.60 15.13
C ALA A 219 -1.24 -11.67 14.19
N GLU A 220 -1.51 -10.36 14.27
CA GLU A 220 -0.77 -9.33 13.54
C GLU A 220 0.71 -9.27 13.96
N ALA A 221 0.99 -9.42 15.25
CA ALA A 221 2.36 -9.48 15.76
C ALA A 221 3.16 -10.64 15.15
N VAL A 222 2.56 -11.84 15.08
CA VAL A 222 3.18 -13.02 14.48
C VAL A 222 3.38 -12.82 12.98
N ALA A 223 2.34 -12.41 12.24
CA ALA A 223 2.40 -12.18 10.80
C ALA A 223 3.47 -11.15 10.42
N LYS A 224 3.53 -10.04 11.15
CA LYS A 224 4.47 -8.95 10.87
C LYS A 224 5.82 -9.07 11.58
N LYS A 225 6.08 -10.19 12.29
CA LYS A 225 7.25 -10.38 13.17
C LYS A 225 7.50 -9.19 14.10
N ALA A 226 6.42 -8.59 14.60
CA ALA A 226 6.43 -7.40 15.44
C ALA A 226 6.34 -7.80 16.93
N ARG A 227 6.71 -6.88 17.82
CA ARG A 227 6.60 -7.09 19.26
C ARG A 227 5.17 -6.81 19.73
N PHE A 228 4.63 -7.69 20.58
CA PHE A 228 3.35 -7.49 21.26
C PHE A 228 3.56 -7.59 22.77
N TRP A 229 3.22 -6.53 23.51
CA TRP A 229 3.45 -6.42 24.96
C TRP A 229 4.90 -6.74 25.39
N GLY A 230 5.89 -6.28 24.61
CA GLY A 230 7.31 -6.47 24.94
C GLY A 230 7.91 -7.81 24.53
N PHE A 231 7.11 -8.82 24.19
CA PHE A 231 7.58 -10.11 23.70
C PHE A 231 7.86 -10.06 22.19
N SER A 232 9.03 -10.57 21.78
CA SER A 232 9.36 -10.86 20.37
C SER A 232 8.86 -12.26 20.03
N PHE A 233 8.34 -12.45 18.82
CA PHE A 233 7.90 -13.75 18.31
C PHE A 233 8.79 -14.27 17.17
N GLU A 234 10.05 -13.81 17.12
CA GLU A 234 11.07 -14.42 16.27
C GLU A 234 11.36 -15.86 16.73
N GLY A 235 10.87 -16.85 15.97
CA GLY A 235 11.39 -18.22 16.05
C GLY A 235 10.47 -19.33 16.58
N GLN A 236 9.16 -19.33 16.35
CA GLN A 236 8.35 -20.55 16.49
C GLN A 236 8.06 -21.23 15.14
N HIS A 237 9.12 -21.73 14.51
CA HIS A 237 9.04 -22.87 13.61
C HIS A 237 10.03 -23.93 14.11
N GLY A 238 9.50 -24.97 14.77
CA GLY A 238 10.26 -26.17 15.12
C GLY A 238 9.77 -26.89 16.37
N GLY A 239 9.04 -28.00 16.18
CA GLY A 239 9.19 -29.17 17.06
C GLY A 239 7.98 -29.66 17.87
N GLY A 240 7.38 -30.76 17.40
CA GLY A 240 6.75 -31.83 18.20
C GLY A 240 5.26 -31.65 18.53
N SER A 241 4.39 -32.65 18.51
CA SER A 241 4.50 -34.08 18.22
C SER A 241 3.09 -34.64 18.01
N SER A 242 2.93 -35.56 17.06
CA SER A 242 1.79 -36.46 16.93
C SER A 242 1.77 -37.52 18.04
N ALA A 243 0.60 -37.83 18.62
CA ALA A 243 0.06 -39.18 18.95
C ALA A 243 -1.28 -39.04 19.73
N PRO A 244 -2.07 -40.11 19.97
CA PRO A 244 -3.21 -40.50 19.15
C PRO A 244 -4.55 -40.54 19.92
N ALA A 245 -5.61 -40.93 19.21
CA ALA A 245 -6.99 -41.01 19.69
C ALA A 245 -7.25 -42.07 20.79
N SER A 246 -8.20 -41.78 21.69
CA SER A 246 -8.97 -42.77 22.45
C SER A 246 -10.37 -42.24 22.82
N GLU A 247 -11.30 -43.18 22.95
CA GLU A 247 -12.76 -43.06 22.91
C GLU A 247 -13.47 -42.50 24.17
N ALA A 248 -14.70 -42.07 23.93
CA ALA A 248 -15.95 -42.16 24.72
C ALA A 248 -16.00 -41.71 26.20
N GLY A 249 -16.93 -40.79 26.47
CA GLY A 249 -17.44 -40.49 27.81
C GLY A 249 -18.47 -39.36 27.78
N ASP A 250 -19.75 -39.73 27.82
CA ASP A 250 -20.91 -38.84 27.89
C ASP A 250 -20.90 -38.04 29.22
N THR A 251 -20.97 -36.70 29.16
CA THR A 251 -21.27 -35.88 30.34
C THR A 251 -21.91 -34.55 29.93
N MET A 252 -23.21 -34.43 30.20
CA MET A 252 -23.95 -33.17 30.12
C MET A 252 -23.33 -32.08 30.98
N THR A 253 -22.98 -30.93 30.39
CA THR A 253 -22.72 -29.70 31.14
C THR A 253 -23.38 -28.48 30.51
N ARG A 254 -23.94 -27.65 31.39
CA ARG A 254 -24.82 -26.49 31.17
C ARG A 254 -24.37 -25.52 30.08
N LYS A 255 -25.34 -24.97 29.34
CA LYS A 255 -25.17 -23.79 28.47
C LYS A 255 -24.55 -22.63 29.26
N ALA A 256 -23.37 -22.20 28.82
CA ALA A 256 -22.70 -21.00 29.33
C ALA A 256 -23.49 -19.72 28.96
N PRO A 257 -23.51 -18.70 29.82
CA PRO A 257 -24.19 -17.43 29.54
C PRO A 257 -23.42 -16.62 28.47
N PRO A 258 -24.05 -15.60 27.84
CA PRO A 258 -23.54 -14.97 26.63
C PRO A 258 -22.21 -14.22 26.88
N GLN A 259 -21.12 -14.77 26.33
CA GLN A 259 -19.74 -14.26 26.45
C GLN A 259 -19.45 -12.98 25.64
N ALA A 260 -20.47 -12.32 25.08
CA ALA A 260 -20.28 -11.20 24.15
C ALA A 260 -19.65 -9.96 24.81
N GLY A 261 -20.07 -9.62 26.05
CA GLY A 261 -19.58 -8.43 26.75
C GLY A 261 -18.13 -8.54 27.26
N LEU A 262 -17.79 -9.66 27.88
CA LEU A 262 -16.43 -9.92 28.42
C LEU A 262 -15.37 -10.01 27.31
N ARG A 263 -15.71 -10.62 26.17
CA ARG A 263 -14.79 -10.68 25.01
C ARG A 263 -14.56 -9.30 24.38
N GLY A 264 -15.58 -8.44 24.36
CA GLY A 264 -15.46 -7.06 23.87
C GLY A 264 -14.52 -6.21 24.73
N MET A 265 -14.69 -6.28 26.05
CA MET A 265 -13.81 -5.58 27.01
C MET A 265 -12.36 -6.10 26.96
N ALA A 266 -12.15 -7.42 26.89
CA ALA A 266 -10.81 -8.01 26.80
C ALA A 266 -10.08 -7.58 25.50
N LYS A 267 -10.81 -7.49 24.38
CA LYS A 267 -10.29 -6.99 23.10
C LYS A 267 -9.85 -5.52 23.17
N GLN A 268 -10.63 -4.67 23.86
CA GLN A 268 -10.31 -3.25 24.02
C GLN A 268 -9.05 -3.03 24.89
N VAL A 269 -8.87 -3.80 25.96
CA VAL A 269 -7.67 -3.71 26.83
C VAL A 269 -6.40 -4.11 26.07
N LEU A 270 -6.47 -5.15 25.24
CA LEU A 270 -5.32 -5.62 24.45
C LEU A 270 -4.90 -4.62 23.36
N ALA A 271 -5.84 -3.84 22.84
CA ALA A 271 -5.61 -2.85 21.79
C ALA A 271 -5.31 -1.43 22.32
N ALA A 272 -5.36 -1.20 23.63
CA ALA A 272 -5.16 0.12 24.24
C ALA A 272 -3.85 0.83 23.81
N PRO A 273 -2.69 0.13 23.69
CA PRO A 273 -1.47 0.76 23.19
C PRO A 273 -1.59 1.24 21.74
N SER A 274 -2.26 0.47 20.88
CA SER A 274 -2.53 0.83 19.49
C SER A 274 -3.49 2.01 19.39
N ILE A 275 -4.53 2.03 20.21
CA ILE A 275 -5.50 3.16 20.30
C ILE A 275 -4.76 4.44 20.67
N LEU A 276 -3.96 4.42 21.75
CA LEU A 276 -3.22 5.58 22.23
C LEU A 276 -2.21 6.07 21.18
N ALA A 277 -1.41 5.16 20.62
CA ALA A 277 -0.39 5.53 19.64
C ALA A 277 -1.01 6.08 18.35
N LEU A 278 -2.11 5.50 17.88
CA LEU A 278 -2.81 5.97 16.68
C LEU A 278 -3.49 7.33 16.92
N TRP A 279 -4.07 7.53 18.10
CA TRP A 279 -4.61 8.82 18.54
C TRP A 279 -3.52 9.90 18.60
N GLN A 280 -2.34 9.58 19.15
CA GLN A 280 -1.18 10.48 19.20
C GLN A 280 -0.69 10.81 17.79
N ALA A 281 -0.56 9.80 16.92
CA ALA A 281 -0.15 9.98 15.54
C ALA A 281 -1.12 10.90 14.78
N SER A 282 -2.43 10.77 14.99
CA SER A 282 -3.46 11.61 14.35
C SER A 282 -3.42 13.10 14.72
N ARG A 283 -2.65 13.46 15.76
CA ARG A 283 -2.45 14.85 16.24
C ARG A 283 -1.10 15.42 15.84
N ALA A 284 -0.25 14.64 15.20
CA ALA A 284 0.99 15.14 14.68
C ALA A 284 0.76 16.14 13.56
N GLU A 285 1.78 16.97 13.31
CA GLU A 285 1.82 17.82 12.13
C GLU A 285 1.74 16.95 10.87
N PRO A 286 0.70 17.13 10.05
CA PRO A 286 0.58 16.42 8.78
C PRO A 286 1.48 17.06 7.74
N GLN A 287 1.70 16.33 6.65
CA GLN A 287 2.49 16.83 5.54
C GLN A 287 1.75 16.76 4.21
N LEU A 288 2.28 17.54 3.27
CA LEU A 288 1.96 17.52 1.86
C LEU A 288 3.24 17.81 1.09
N SER A 289 3.42 17.17 -0.06
CA SER A 289 4.44 17.57 -1.03
C SER A 289 4.28 19.05 -1.42
N PRO A 290 5.37 19.76 -1.76
CA PRO A 290 5.25 21.08 -2.38
C PRO A 290 4.43 21.00 -3.67
N GLN A 291 3.43 21.85 -3.82
CA GLN A 291 2.51 21.78 -4.97
C GLN A 291 3.25 21.84 -6.31
N GLY A 292 4.24 22.72 -6.45
CA GLY A 292 5.05 22.82 -7.66
C GLY A 292 5.83 21.53 -7.97
N LYS A 293 6.28 20.79 -6.94
CA LYS A 293 6.99 19.52 -7.14
C LYS A 293 6.07 18.41 -7.58
N LEU A 294 4.88 18.30 -6.99
CA LEU A 294 3.87 17.32 -7.44
C LEU A 294 3.47 17.56 -8.90
N GLU A 295 3.21 18.81 -9.29
CA GLU A 295 2.83 19.15 -10.65
C GLU A 295 3.98 18.95 -11.65
N GLU A 296 5.23 19.25 -11.28
CA GLU A 296 6.43 18.92 -12.08
C GLU A 296 6.51 17.41 -12.36
N SER A 297 6.33 16.58 -11.31
CA SER A 297 6.37 15.12 -11.44
C SER A 297 5.22 14.58 -12.30
N LYS A 298 4.00 15.13 -12.15
CA LYS A 298 2.87 14.81 -13.03
C LYS A 298 3.13 15.20 -14.48
N GLN A 299 3.69 16.40 -14.73
CA GLN A 299 4.02 16.87 -16.08
C GLN A 299 5.07 15.97 -16.74
N ARG A 300 6.12 15.60 -16.01
CA ARG A 300 7.13 14.65 -16.49
C ARG A 300 6.50 13.30 -16.84
N PHE A 301 5.61 12.80 -15.99
CA PHE A 301 4.91 11.55 -16.25
C PHE A 301 4.04 11.63 -17.51
N ARG A 302 3.33 12.75 -17.73
CA ARG A 302 2.55 12.98 -18.96
C ARG A 302 3.41 13.01 -20.21
N ALA A 303 4.57 13.66 -20.17
CA ALA A 303 5.51 13.67 -21.29
C ALA A 303 5.97 12.25 -21.67
N VAL A 304 6.23 11.41 -20.66
CA VAL A 304 6.52 9.98 -20.89
C VAL A 304 5.34 9.25 -21.54
N LEU A 305 4.10 9.51 -21.10
CA LEU A 305 2.93 8.92 -21.75
C LEU A 305 2.80 9.36 -23.21
N ASP A 306 3.11 10.61 -23.54
CA ASP A 306 3.09 11.11 -24.92
C ASP A 306 4.17 10.45 -25.79
N GLU A 307 5.37 10.22 -25.24
CA GLU A 307 6.41 9.42 -25.91
C GLU A 307 5.94 7.99 -26.19
N VAL A 308 5.36 7.33 -25.18
CA VAL A 308 4.84 5.96 -25.33
C VAL A 308 3.75 5.90 -26.39
N ARG A 309 2.84 6.89 -26.43
CA ARG A 309 1.81 6.96 -27.47
C ARG A 309 2.42 7.05 -28.87
N ARG A 310 3.46 7.86 -29.07
CA ARG A 310 4.10 7.99 -30.39
C ARG A 310 4.82 6.71 -30.84
N ASP A 311 5.38 5.97 -29.90
CA ASP A 311 6.26 4.83 -30.23
C ASP A 311 5.50 3.49 -30.32
N TYR A 312 4.32 3.38 -29.70
CA TYR A 312 3.58 2.13 -29.56
C TYR A 312 2.15 2.15 -30.12
N PHE A 313 1.65 3.27 -30.62
CA PHE A 313 0.32 3.40 -31.22
C PHE A 313 0.43 3.97 -32.63
#